data_AF-A0A5P8I0J9-F1
#
_entry.id   AF-A0A5P8I0J9-F1
#
_cell.length_a   1.000
_cell.length_b   1.000
_cell.length_c   1.000
_cell.angle_alpha   90.00
_cell.angle_beta   90.00
_cell.angle_gamma   90.00
#
_symmetry.space_group_name_H-M   'P 1'
#
loop_
_entity.id
_entity.type
_entity.pdbx_description
1 polymer ?
#
loop_
_entity_poly.entity_id
_entity_poly.type
_entity_poly.pdbx_seq_one_letter_code
_entity_poly.pdbx_strand_id
1 'polypeptide(L)'
;MQRGAVLLGVVAFLALWSQAAADVYDLNDPDVLAVVDEGQKLMHACSIANKYTYDPWWKLNILAFKEMRVYHSMMGDMVTCLNHFFRRRHGEH
;
A
#
# COMPACT_ATOMS: atom_id res chain seq x y z
N MET A 1 3.43 19.58 11.02
CA MET A 1 2.85 19.48 9.66
C MET A 1 3.75 18.79 8.63
N GLN A 2 5.04 18.53 8.91
CA GLN A 2 5.98 17.92 7.96
C GLN A 2 5.80 16.40 7.74
N ARG A 3 5.22 15.68 8.71
CA ARG A 3 5.04 14.21 8.64
C ARG A 3 3.90 13.74 7.73
N GLY A 4 2.90 14.58 7.45
CA GLY A 4 1.76 14.23 6.59
C GLY A 4 2.10 14.25 5.09
N ALA A 5 2.94 15.21 4.67
CA ALA A 5 3.38 15.34 3.27
C ALA A 5 4.27 14.17 2.81
N VAL A 6 5.09 13.62 3.71
CA VAL A 6 5.97 12.47 3.40
C VAL A 6 5.16 11.21 3.09
N LEU A 7 4.09 10.95 3.84
CA LEU A 7 3.24 9.78 3.59
C LEU A 7 2.43 9.92 2.28
N LEU A 8 1.91 11.11 1.99
CA LEU A 8 1.23 11.37 0.71
C LEU A 8 2.18 11.23 -0.49
N GLY A 9 3.45 11.66 -0.34
CA GLY A 9 4.48 11.46 -1.36
C GLY A 9 4.79 9.99 -1.62
N VAL A 10 4.88 9.16 -0.58
CA VAL A 10 5.12 7.71 -0.72
C VAL A 10 3.92 7.00 -1.35
N VAL A 11 2.69 7.36 -0.97
CA VAL A 11 1.48 6.79 -1.59
C VAL A 11 1.36 7.18 -3.05
N ALA A 12 1.59 8.46 -3.38
CA ALA A 12 1.58 8.92 -4.75
C ALA A 12 2.67 8.22 -5.58
N PHE A 13 3.85 8.01 -5.01
CA PHE A 13 4.94 7.27 -5.66
C PHE A 13 4.55 5.81 -5.91
N LEU A 14 4.01 5.10 -4.90
CA LEU A 14 3.59 3.70 -5.05
C LEU A 14 2.42 3.53 -6.03
N ALA A 15 1.48 4.47 -6.05
CA ALA A 15 0.33 4.46 -6.96
C ALA A 15 0.70 4.88 -8.40
N LEU A 16 1.60 5.86 -8.59
CA LEU A 16 2.12 6.19 -9.92
C LEU A 16 3.01 5.06 -10.44
N TRP A 17 3.81 4.45 -9.58
CA TRP A 17 4.70 3.37 -9.97
C TRP A 17 3.92 2.15 -10.44
N SER A 18 2.78 1.81 -9.81
CA SER A 18 1.93 0.72 -10.31
C SER A 18 1.32 0.99 -11.68
N GLN A 19 1.10 2.26 -12.05
CA GLN A 19 0.59 2.65 -13.38
C GLN A 19 1.71 2.76 -14.43
N ALA A 20 2.87 3.31 -14.05
CA ALA A 20 4.02 3.48 -14.94
C ALA A 20 4.80 2.16 -15.16
N ALA A 21 4.80 1.27 -14.18
CA ALA A 21 5.46 -0.04 -14.24
C ALA A 21 4.51 -1.16 -14.73
N ALA A 22 3.32 -0.84 -15.25
CA ALA A 22 2.41 -1.87 -15.78
C ALA A 22 3.04 -2.73 -16.90
N ASP A 23 3.97 -2.17 -17.68
CA ASP A 23 4.76 -2.91 -18.68
C ASP A 23 6.00 -3.62 -18.09
N VAL A 24 6.37 -3.35 -16.84
CA VAL A 24 7.63 -3.80 -16.19
C VAL A 24 7.36 -4.55 -14.87
N TYR A 25 6.11 -4.90 -14.59
CA TYR A 25 5.73 -5.59 -13.36
C TYR A 25 6.18 -7.06 -13.41
N ASP A 26 7.44 -7.30 -13.07
CA ASP A 26 8.03 -8.62 -12.92
C ASP A 26 8.50 -8.81 -11.48
N LEU A 27 7.86 -9.73 -10.75
CA LEU A 27 8.23 -10.04 -9.37
C LEU A 27 9.57 -10.77 -9.23
N ASN A 28 10.21 -11.17 -10.35
CA ASN A 28 11.60 -11.59 -10.34
C ASN A 28 12.58 -10.41 -10.33
N ASP A 29 12.12 -9.20 -10.68
CA ASP A 29 12.90 -7.98 -10.49
C ASP A 29 12.96 -7.67 -8.98
N PRO A 30 14.17 -7.58 -8.40
CA PRO A 30 14.34 -7.34 -6.96
C PRO A 30 13.73 -6.00 -6.51
N ASP A 31 13.71 -4.98 -7.37
CA ASP A 31 13.13 -3.68 -7.04
C ASP A 31 11.61 -3.80 -6.96
N VAL A 32 10.99 -4.56 -7.87
CA VAL A 32 9.55 -4.82 -7.85
C VAL A 32 9.17 -5.62 -6.61
N LEU A 33 9.92 -6.68 -6.30
CA LEU A 33 9.70 -7.49 -5.11
C LEU A 33 9.78 -6.65 -3.83
N ALA A 34 10.77 -5.77 -3.72
CA ALA A 34 10.92 -4.89 -2.58
C ALA A 34 9.75 -3.91 -2.44
N VAL A 35 9.28 -3.32 -3.55
CA VAL A 35 8.12 -2.42 -3.52
C VAL A 35 6.84 -3.14 -3.07
N VAL A 36 6.61 -4.37 -3.56
CA VAL A 36 5.46 -5.18 -3.15
C VAL A 36 5.54 -5.54 -1.67
N ASP A 37 6.72 -5.94 -1.17
CA ASP A 37 6.94 -6.32 0.23
C ASP A 37 6.73 -5.13 1.17
N GLU A 38 7.32 -3.98 0.84
CA GLU A 38 7.11 -2.74 1.61
C GLU A 38 5.66 -2.26 1.53
N GLY A 39 4.99 -2.40 0.38
CA GLY A 39 3.57 -2.14 0.23
C GLY A 39 2.70 -3.02 1.14
N GLN A 40 3.00 -4.31 1.22
CA GLN A 40 2.31 -5.26 2.09
C GLN A 40 2.50 -4.91 3.58
N LYS A 41 3.73 -4.59 3.99
CA LYS A 41 4.03 -4.12 5.36
C LYS A 41 3.31 -2.82 5.69
N LEU A 42 3.25 -1.88 4.76
CA LEU A 42 2.57 -0.60 4.95
C LEU A 42 1.05 -0.79 5.12
N MET A 43 0.44 -1.65 4.29
CA MET A 43 -0.97 -2.00 4.44
C MET A 43 -1.24 -2.62 5.81
N HIS A 44 -0.38 -3.53 6.26
CA HIS A 44 -0.49 -4.15 7.58
C HIS A 44 -0.38 -3.14 8.73
N ALA A 45 0.63 -2.27 8.67
CA ALA A 45 0.82 -1.21 9.66
C ALA A 45 -0.40 -0.26 9.70
N CYS A 46 -0.96 0.07 8.53
CA CYS A 46 -2.16 0.89 8.44
C CYS A 46 -3.39 0.20 9.06
N SER A 47 -3.58 -1.09 8.81
CA SER A 47 -4.65 -1.90 9.39
C SER A 47 -4.58 -1.91 10.92
N ILE A 48 -3.39 -2.14 11.49
CA ILE A 48 -3.14 -2.05 12.94
C ILE A 48 -3.49 -0.66 13.47
N ALA A 49 -3.00 0.39 12.81
CA ALA A 49 -3.22 1.77 13.24
C ALA A 49 -4.71 2.15 13.26
N ASN A 50 -5.51 1.59 12.36
CA ASN A 50 -6.95 1.78 12.28
C ASN A 50 -7.77 0.77 13.11
N LYS A 51 -7.12 -0.21 13.76
CA LYS A 51 -7.76 -1.30 14.51
C LYS A 51 -8.72 -2.15 13.64
N TYR A 52 -8.39 -2.34 12.37
CA TYR A 52 -9.17 -3.26 11.53
C TYR A 52 -8.92 -4.69 12.00
N THR A 53 -10.00 -5.47 12.15
CA THR A 53 -9.94 -6.87 12.60
C THR A 53 -9.57 -7.83 11.47
N TYR A 54 -9.67 -7.36 10.23
CA TYR A 54 -9.38 -8.14 9.03
C TYR A 54 -8.34 -7.44 8.18
N ASP A 55 -7.23 -8.14 7.96
CA ASP A 55 -6.17 -7.77 7.03
C ASP A 55 -5.83 -9.01 6.18
N PRO A 56 -6.49 -9.19 5.03
CA PRO A 56 -6.23 -10.32 4.15
C PRO A 56 -4.85 -10.25 3.53
N TRP A 57 -4.35 -9.03 3.29
CA TRP A 57 -3.14 -8.77 2.54
C TRP A 57 -1.91 -9.30 3.27
N TRP A 58 -1.83 -9.12 4.60
CA TRP A 58 -0.73 -9.63 5.41
C TRP A 58 -0.60 -11.16 5.44
N LYS A 59 -1.71 -11.88 5.23
CA LYS A 59 -1.71 -13.36 5.23
C LYS A 59 -1.28 -13.96 3.90
N LEU A 60 -1.25 -13.16 2.84
CA LEU A 60 -0.83 -13.63 1.53
C LEU A 60 0.68 -13.82 1.49
N ASN A 61 1.13 -14.89 0.85
CA ASN A 61 2.52 -15.02 0.47
C ASN A 61 2.86 -13.91 -0.53
N ILE A 62 4.07 -13.35 -0.45
CA ILE A 62 4.51 -12.28 -1.35
C ILE A 62 4.39 -12.67 -2.84
N LEU A 63 4.55 -13.96 -3.16
CA LEU A 63 4.40 -14.48 -4.52
C LEU A 63 2.95 -14.42 -5.05
N ALA A 64 1.95 -14.29 -4.17
CA ALA A 64 0.55 -14.10 -4.58
C ALA A 64 0.35 -12.77 -5.32
N PHE A 65 1.23 -11.79 -5.09
CA PHE A 65 1.22 -10.52 -5.81
C PHE A 65 1.80 -10.62 -7.22
N LYS A 66 2.30 -11.79 -7.66
CA LYS A 66 2.73 -12.02 -9.06
C LYS A 66 1.63 -11.68 -10.04
N GLU A 67 0.39 -11.90 -9.63
CA GLU A 67 -0.76 -11.34 -10.29
C GLU A 67 -0.87 -9.84 -9.98
N MET A 68 -0.53 -9.00 -10.95
CA MET A 68 -0.59 -7.55 -10.84
C MET A 68 -1.94 -7.03 -10.30
N ARG A 69 -3.04 -7.72 -10.63
CA ARG A 69 -4.38 -7.40 -10.13
C ARG A 69 -4.47 -7.49 -8.60
N VAL A 70 -3.82 -8.48 -7.98
CA VAL A 70 -3.80 -8.66 -6.52
C VAL A 70 -3.06 -7.49 -5.87
N TYR A 71 -1.92 -7.09 -6.44
CA TYR A 71 -1.17 -5.92 -5.98
C TYR A 71 -1.99 -4.63 -6.10
N HIS A 72 -2.64 -4.40 -7.24
CA HIS A 72 -3.54 -3.25 -7.42
C HIS A 72 -4.71 -3.24 -6.43
N SER A 73 -5.30 -4.40 -6.13
CA SER A 73 -6.36 -4.48 -5.12
C SER A 73 -5.86 -4.10 -3.73
N MET A 74 -4.69 -4.60 -3.32
CA MET A 74 -4.07 -4.21 -2.05
C MET A 74 -3.79 -2.71 -2.00
N MET A 75 -3.25 -2.15 -3.08
CA MET A 75 -2.96 -0.72 -3.17
C MET A 75 -4.25 0.12 -3.03
N GLY A 76 -5.35 -0.28 -3.67
CA GLY A 76 -6.65 0.40 -3.53
C GLY A 76 -7.18 0.39 -2.09
N ASP A 77 -7.09 -0.75 -1.41
CA ASP A 77 -7.46 -0.88 0.00
C ASP A 77 -6.53 -0.05 0.91
N MET A 78 -5.23 -0.01 0.59
CA MET A 78 -4.25 0.78 1.33
C MET A 78 -4.54 2.28 1.23
N VAL A 79 -4.92 2.79 0.05
CA VAL A 79 -5.36 4.18 -0.08
C VAL A 79 -6.56 4.47 0.82
N THR A 80 -7.54 3.57 0.86
CA THR A 80 -8.73 3.71 1.74
C THR A 80 -8.32 3.70 3.22
N CYS A 81 -7.46 2.77 3.61
CA CYS A 81 -6.94 2.65 4.97
C CYS A 81 -6.20 3.91 5.42
N LEU A 82 -5.31 4.43 4.57
CA LEU A 82 -4.54 5.64 4.86
C LEU A 82 -5.43 6.88 4.92
N ASN A 83 -6.39 7.00 4.02
CA ASN A 83 -7.38 8.07 4.08
C ASN A 83 -8.18 8.04 5.39
N HIS A 84 -8.63 6.87 5.83
CA HIS A 84 -9.32 6.74 7.12
C HIS A 84 -8.41 7.13 8.29
N PHE A 85 -7.16 6.68 8.28
CA PHE A 85 -6.17 7.04 9.29
C PHE A 85 -5.94 8.56 9.35
N PHE A 86 -5.79 9.22 8.21
CA PHE A 86 -5.59 10.67 8.14
C PHE A 86 -6.84 11.41 8.61
N ARG A 87 -8.04 11.04 8.17
CA ARG A 87 -9.29 11.68 8.62
C ARG A 87 -9.44 11.58 10.15
N ARG A 88 -9.14 10.42 10.74
CA ARG A 88 -9.20 10.23 12.19
C ARG A 88 -8.20 11.11 12.95
N ARG A 89 -7.00 11.35 12.40
CA ARG A 89 -5.94 12.15 13.04
C ARG A 89 -6.04 13.65 12.79
N HIS A 90 -6.55 14.05 11.64
CA HIS A 90 -6.64 15.45 11.24
C HIS A 90 -7.95 16.12 11.64
N GLY A 91 -8.91 15.36 12.18
CA GLY A 91 -10.09 15.93 12.85
C GLY A 91 -10.85 16.88 11.94
N GLU A 92 -11.42 16.38 10.85
CA GLU A 92 -12.57 17.07 10.28
C GLU A 92 -13.74 16.88 11.27
N HIS A 93 -13.93 17.90 12.11
CA HIS A 93 -15.23 18.30 12.64
C HIS A 93 -16.04 18.95 11.53
#